data_AF-S7JK20-F1
#
_entry.id   AF-S7JK20-F1
#
_cell.length_a   1.000
_cell.length_b   1.000
_cell.length_c   1.000
_cell.angle_alpha   90.00
_cell.angle_beta   90.00
_cell.angle_gamma   90.00
#
_symmetry.space_group_name_H-M   'P 1'
#
loop_
_entity.id
_entity.type
_entity.pdbx_description
1 polymer ?
#
loop_
_entity_poly.entity_id
_entity_poly.type
_entity_poly.pdbx_seq_one_letter_code
_entity_poly.pdbx_strand_id
1 'polypeptide(L)'
;MKEKIRAVGKLQQVEEKTRDRIGQQLDSMRQRHQYLQAQLNQLASLKSSAGDSTLHAPTLNSALLMNLNRVDHMLQKLLRHHEQEQAVMEAQCHSVQQVLESKHARVKGLEQVLERWRKKQAFERARKEQKQIEDILNARHRKRAL
;
A
#
# COMPACT_ATOMS: atom_id res chain seq x y z
N MET A 1 29.98 11.39 -11.81
CA MET A 1 29.00 11.58 -10.71
C MET A 1 27.62 12.03 -11.18
N LYS A 2 27.52 12.95 -12.17
CA LYS A 2 26.23 13.33 -12.81
C LYS A 2 25.45 12.12 -13.35
N GLU A 3 26.11 11.19 -14.03
CA GLU A 3 25.48 9.98 -14.59
C GLU A 3 24.94 9.03 -13.51
N LYS A 4 25.68 8.86 -12.41
CA LYS A 4 25.24 8.05 -11.26
C LYS A 4 23.98 8.62 -10.61
N ILE A 5 23.92 9.95 -10.41
CA ILE A 5 22.70 10.63 -9.92
C ILE A 5 21.54 10.43 -10.89
N ARG A 6 21.78 10.52 -12.20
CA ARG A 6 20.73 10.32 -13.22
C ARG A 6 20.23 8.88 -13.22
N ALA A 7 21.11 7.89 -13.13
CA ALA A 7 20.75 6.47 -13.10
C ALA A 7 19.95 6.12 -11.84
N VAL A 8 20.40 6.56 -10.66
CA VAL A 8 19.68 6.33 -9.40
C VAL A 8 18.36 7.13 -9.35
N GLY A 9 18.29 8.31 -9.98
CA GLY A 9 17.05 9.06 -10.13
C GLY A 9 16.02 8.32 -11.00
N LYS A 10 16.45 7.68 -12.09
CA LYS A 10 15.58 6.81 -12.90
C LYS A 10 15.10 5.60 -12.11
N LEU A 11 15.99 4.97 -11.33
CA LEU A 11 15.64 3.85 -10.45
C LEU A 11 14.60 4.25 -9.40
N GLN A 12 14.76 5.43 -8.78
CA GLN A 12 13.79 5.98 -7.83
C GLN A 12 12.40 6.13 -8.48
N GLN A 13 12.31 6.74 -9.66
CA GLN A 13 11.04 6.91 -10.37
C GLN A 13 10.36 5.58 -10.70
N VAL A 14 11.14 4.55 -11.04
CA VAL A 14 10.59 3.21 -11.28
C VAL A 14 10.05 2.61 -9.98
N GLU A 15 10.80 2.69 -8.89
CA GLU A 15 10.36 2.15 -7.59
C GLU A 15 9.14 2.91 -7.04
N GLU A 16 9.07 4.24 -7.22
CA GLU A 16 7.89 5.06 -6.89
C GLU A 16 6.65 4.59 -7.66
N LYS A 17 6.76 4.42 -8.98
CA LYS A 17 5.65 3.89 -9.79
C LYS A 17 5.21 2.50 -9.34
N THR A 18 6.15 1.63 -8.95
CA THR A 18 5.80 0.30 -8.43
C THR A 18 5.11 0.38 -7.08
N ARG A 19 5.58 1.23 -6.17
CA ARG A 19 4.94 1.50 -4.88
C ARG A 19 3.51 2.00 -5.09
N ASP A 20 3.31 2.95 -5.99
CA ASP A 20 2.00 3.56 -6.24
C ASP A 20 1.01 2.54 -6.82
N ARG A 21 1.48 1.67 -7.73
CA ARG A 21 0.66 0.55 -8.25
C ARG A 21 0.26 -0.43 -7.16
N ILE A 22 1.19 -0.80 -6.28
CA ILE A 22 0.91 -1.70 -5.15
C ILE A 22 -0.07 -1.02 -4.17
N GLY A 23 0.07 0.28 -3.94
CA GLY A 23 -0.87 1.07 -3.14
C GLY A 23 -2.29 1.03 -3.71
N GLN A 24 -2.45 1.30 -5.00
CA GLN A 24 -3.75 1.22 -5.69
C GLN A 24 -4.37 -0.18 -5.62
N GLN A 25 -3.55 -1.22 -5.75
CA GLN A 25 -4.00 -2.61 -5.61
C GLN A 25 -4.48 -2.89 -4.18
N LEU A 26 -3.74 -2.45 -3.17
CA LEU A 26 -4.12 -2.61 -1.76
C LEU A 26 -5.44 -1.90 -1.45
N ASP A 27 -5.63 -0.68 -1.94
CA ASP A 27 -6.87 0.08 -1.75
C ASP A 27 -8.07 -0.62 -2.41
N SER A 28 -7.87 -1.15 -3.63
CA SER A 28 -8.90 -1.94 -4.32
C SER A 28 -9.26 -3.21 -3.55
N MET A 29 -8.26 -3.88 -2.94
CA MET A 29 -8.50 -5.07 -2.12
C MET A 29 -9.24 -4.72 -0.82
N ARG A 30 -8.89 -3.60 -0.17
CA ARG A 30 -9.58 -3.11 1.03
C ARG A 30 -11.04 -2.76 0.74
N GLN A 31 -11.33 -2.14 -0.40
CA GLN A 31 -12.71 -1.87 -0.82
C GLN A 31 -13.51 -3.15 -1.04
N ARG A 32 -12.93 -4.16 -1.69
CA ARG A 32 -13.56 -5.48 -1.86
C ARG A 32 -13.81 -6.16 -0.52
N HIS A 33 -12.87 -6.08 0.40
CA HIS A 33 -13.01 -6.61 1.75
C HIS A 33 -14.16 -5.94 2.51
N GLN A 34 -14.25 -4.61 2.47
CA GLN A 34 -15.37 -3.86 3.06
C GLN A 34 -16.73 -4.27 2.47
N TYR A 35 -16.79 -4.49 1.16
CA TYR A 35 -18.00 -4.97 0.48
C TYR A 35 -18.40 -6.37 0.95
N LEU A 36 -17.46 -7.32 1.03
CA LEU A 36 -17.70 -8.67 1.54
C LEU A 36 -18.17 -8.64 3.00
N GLN A 37 -17.58 -7.77 3.83
CA GLN A 37 -18.00 -7.59 5.21
C GLN A 37 -19.44 -7.06 5.32
N ALA A 38 -19.84 -6.14 4.44
CA ALA A 38 -21.22 -5.67 4.38
C ALA A 38 -22.19 -6.79 3.96
N GLN A 39 -21.81 -7.65 3.00
CA GLN A 39 -22.61 -8.82 2.62
C GLN A 39 -22.75 -9.83 3.75
N LEU A 40 -21.68 -10.09 4.51
CA LEU A 40 -21.71 -10.95 5.70
C LEU A 40 -22.68 -10.44 6.75
N ASN A 41 -22.67 -9.12 7.02
CA ASN A 41 -23.60 -8.50 7.95
C ASN A 41 -25.06 -8.65 7.48
N GLN A 42 -25.32 -8.51 6.18
CA GLN A 42 -26.64 -8.74 5.60
C GLN A 42 -27.09 -10.20 5.75
N LEU A 43 -26.20 -11.16 5.47
CA LEU A 43 -26.48 -12.59 5.63
C LEU A 43 -26.73 -12.98 7.10
N ALA A 44 -25.97 -12.41 8.03
CA ALA A 44 -26.18 -12.61 9.46
C ALA A 44 -27.55 -12.07 9.89
N SER A 45 -27.95 -10.88 9.41
CA SER A 45 -29.27 -10.30 9.69
C SER A 45 -30.41 -11.13 9.08
N LEU A 46 -30.24 -11.65 7.86
CA LEU A 46 -31.20 -12.55 7.24
C LEU A 46 -31.37 -13.84 8.05
N LYS A 47 -30.28 -14.39 8.58
CA LYS A 47 -30.34 -15.56 9.45
C LYS A 47 -31.09 -15.28 10.76
N SER A 48 -30.83 -14.16 11.42
CA SER A 48 -31.56 -13.80 12.65
C SER A 48 -33.05 -13.58 12.38
N SER A 49 -33.41 -12.86 11.32
CA SER A 49 -34.81 -12.59 10.97
C SER A 49 -35.56 -13.85 10.51
N ALA A 50 -34.89 -14.77 9.82
CA ALA A 50 -35.45 -16.07 9.48
C ALA A 50 -35.76 -16.87 10.74
N GLY A 51 -34.87 -16.85 11.74
CA GLY A 51 -35.09 -17.47 13.05
C GLY A 51 -36.29 -16.89 13.81
N ASP A 52 -36.38 -15.57 13.93
CA ASP A 52 -37.49 -14.90 14.64
C ASP A 52 -38.85 -15.13 13.97
N SER A 53 -38.90 -15.14 12.63
CA SER A 53 -40.13 -15.41 11.88
C SER A 53 -40.70 -16.82 12.14
N THR A 54 -39.86 -17.77 12.57
CA THR A 54 -40.32 -19.13 12.92
C THR A 54 -41.01 -19.21 14.27
N LEU A 55 -40.59 -18.41 15.24
CA LEU A 55 -41.13 -18.40 16.61
C LEU A 55 -42.52 -17.76 16.67
N HIS A 56 -42.94 -17.08 15.60
CA HIS A 56 -44.23 -16.37 15.51
C HIS A 56 -45.18 -16.96 14.47
N ALA A 57 -44.84 -18.10 13.85
CA ALA A 57 -45.72 -18.76 12.89
C ALA A 57 -46.92 -19.40 13.60
N PRO A 58 -48.18 -19.01 13.28
CA PRO A 58 -49.37 -19.45 14.02
C PRO A 58 -49.74 -20.92 13.77
N THR A 59 -49.22 -21.54 12.71
CA THR A 59 -49.36 -22.98 12.42
C THR A 59 -48.06 -23.53 11.83
N LEU A 60 -47.49 -24.54 12.50
CA LEU A 60 -46.27 -25.22 12.03
C LEU A 60 -46.67 -26.42 11.16
N ASN A 61 -46.39 -26.34 9.86
CA ASN A 61 -46.53 -27.46 8.94
C ASN A 61 -45.15 -28.15 8.74
N SER A 62 -45.14 -29.48 8.58
CA SER A 62 -43.95 -30.28 8.26
C SER A 62 -43.16 -29.73 7.07
N ALA A 63 -43.84 -29.31 6.00
CA ALA A 63 -43.19 -28.71 4.84
C ALA A 63 -42.48 -27.37 5.18
N LEU A 64 -43.07 -26.57 6.07
CA LEU A 64 -42.48 -25.31 6.53
C LEU A 64 -41.21 -25.56 7.35
N LEU A 65 -41.24 -26.55 8.27
CA LEU A 65 -40.08 -26.95 9.08
C LEU A 65 -38.94 -27.51 8.23
N MET A 66 -39.24 -28.36 7.23
CA MET A 66 -38.21 -28.89 6.31
C MET A 66 -37.57 -27.78 5.46
N ASN A 67 -38.37 -26.86 4.93
CA ASN A 67 -37.85 -25.73 4.16
C ASN A 67 -36.98 -24.81 5.02
N LEU A 68 -37.37 -24.55 6.27
CA LEU A 68 -36.59 -23.78 7.22
C LEU A 68 -35.24 -24.43 7.53
N ASN A 69 -35.23 -25.73 7.82
CA ASN A 69 -34.00 -26.45 8.11
C ASN A 69 -33.04 -26.41 6.90
N ARG A 70 -33.59 -26.53 5.68
CA ARG A 70 -32.82 -26.38 4.44
C ARG A 70 -32.24 -24.97 4.27
N VAL A 71 -33.04 -23.93 4.52
CA VAL A 71 -32.60 -22.53 4.44
C VAL A 71 -31.54 -22.22 5.50
N ASP A 72 -31.73 -22.66 6.74
CA ASP A 72 -30.76 -22.44 7.82
C ASP A 72 -29.42 -23.15 7.52
N HIS A 73 -29.47 -24.40 7.03
CA HIS A 73 -28.27 -25.11 6.60
C HIS A 73 -27.55 -24.39 5.44
N MET A 74 -28.30 -23.88 4.46
CA MET A 74 -27.75 -23.09 3.35
C MET A 74 -27.10 -21.79 3.84
N LEU A 75 -27.80 -21.02 4.69
CA LEU A 75 -27.28 -19.77 5.27
C LEU A 75 -26.05 -20.02 6.12
N GLN A 76 -26.03 -21.09 6.93
CA GLN A 76 -24.89 -21.44 7.75
C GLN A 76 -23.67 -21.85 6.92
N LYS A 77 -23.86 -22.60 5.84
CA LYS A 77 -22.78 -22.95 4.91
C LYS A 77 -22.23 -21.70 4.21
N LEU A 78 -23.11 -20.79 3.78
CA LEU A 78 -22.72 -19.58 3.08
C LEU A 78 -21.97 -18.60 4.02
N LEU A 79 -22.42 -18.46 5.27
CA LEU A 79 -21.73 -17.67 6.29
C LEU A 79 -20.32 -18.18 6.54
N ARG A 80 -20.15 -19.50 6.78
CA ARG A 80 -18.82 -20.10 6.99
C ARG A 80 -17.90 -19.90 5.79
N HIS A 81 -18.44 -20.03 4.58
CA HIS A 81 -17.67 -19.80 3.37
C HIS A 81 -17.17 -18.36 3.29
N HIS A 82 -18.06 -17.38 3.50
CA HIS A 82 -17.69 -15.97 3.46
C HIS A 82 -16.77 -15.54 4.61
N GLU A 83 -16.91 -16.11 5.81
CA GLU A 83 -15.96 -15.91 6.91
C GLU A 83 -14.56 -16.38 6.53
N GLN A 84 -14.45 -17.54 5.87
CA GLN A 84 -13.18 -18.05 5.39
C GLN A 84 -12.59 -17.17 4.27
N GLU A 85 -13.42 -16.74 3.31
CA GLU A 85 -13.00 -15.79 2.26
C GLU A 85 -12.52 -14.47 2.86
N GLN A 86 -13.21 -13.96 3.88
CA GLN A 86 -12.82 -12.75 4.59
C GLN A 86 -11.44 -12.91 5.23
N ALA A 87 -11.22 -14.00 5.97
CA ALA A 87 -9.93 -14.27 6.62
C ALA A 87 -8.78 -14.38 5.60
N VAL A 88 -9.02 -15.03 4.45
CA VAL A 88 -8.04 -15.11 3.37
C VAL A 88 -7.76 -13.72 2.79
N MET A 89 -8.80 -12.92 2.54
CA MET A 89 -8.65 -11.56 2.00
C MET A 89 -7.90 -10.64 2.96
N GLU A 90 -8.15 -10.75 4.27
CA GLU A 90 -7.43 -10.01 5.32
C GLU A 90 -5.94 -10.39 5.33
N ALA A 91 -5.63 -11.69 5.29
CA ALA A 91 -4.25 -12.16 5.22
C ALA A 91 -3.53 -11.66 3.96
N GLN A 92 -4.21 -11.64 2.81
CA GLN A 92 -3.68 -11.09 1.57
C GLN A 92 -3.46 -9.57 1.66
N CYS A 93 -4.40 -8.82 2.24
CA CYS A 93 -4.25 -7.38 2.49
C CYS A 93 -3.03 -7.10 3.37
N HIS A 94 -2.85 -7.87 4.44
CA HIS A 94 -1.72 -7.74 5.34
C HIS A 94 -0.38 -8.02 4.64
N SER A 95 -0.31 -9.09 3.85
CA SER A 95 0.87 -9.44 3.06
C SER A 95 1.24 -8.32 2.06
N VAL A 96 0.25 -7.81 1.31
CA VAL A 96 0.47 -6.71 0.35
C VAL A 96 0.89 -5.42 1.08
N GLN A 97 0.34 -5.15 2.26
CA GLN A 97 0.74 -4.02 3.08
C GLN A 97 2.22 -4.12 3.52
N GLN A 98 2.69 -5.28 3.97
CA GLN A 98 4.10 -5.49 4.30
C GLN A 98 5.02 -5.25 3.09
N VAL A 99 4.61 -5.72 1.90
CA VAL A 99 5.34 -5.47 0.65
C VAL A 99 5.38 -3.96 0.35
N LEU A 100 4.26 -3.26 0.52
CA LEU A 100 4.17 -1.82 0.30
C LEU A 100 5.10 -1.05 1.26
N GLU A 101 5.15 -1.43 2.53
CA GLU A 101 6.04 -0.84 3.53
C GLU A 101 7.51 -1.04 3.17
N SER A 102 7.89 -2.25 2.75
CA SER A 102 9.25 -2.55 2.27
C SER A 102 9.61 -1.70 1.04
N LYS A 103 8.68 -1.56 0.09
CA LYS A 103 8.86 -0.71 -1.09
C LYS A 103 8.99 0.77 -0.71
N HIS A 104 8.19 1.25 0.24
CA HIS A 104 8.28 2.61 0.74
C HIS A 104 9.64 2.88 1.40
N ALA A 105 10.13 1.95 2.24
CA ALA A 105 11.46 2.05 2.84
C ALA A 105 12.57 2.10 1.78
N ARG A 106 12.44 1.29 0.71
CA ARG A 106 13.40 1.30 -0.41
C ARG A 106 13.43 2.63 -1.16
N VAL A 107 12.28 3.22 -1.47
CA VAL A 107 12.19 4.54 -2.12
C VAL A 107 12.85 5.61 -1.24
N LYS A 108 12.53 5.63 0.06
CA LYS A 108 13.13 6.56 1.03
C LYS A 108 14.65 6.40 1.13
N GLY A 109 15.16 5.17 1.06
CA GLY A 109 16.60 4.91 1.00
C GLY A 109 17.27 5.51 -0.24
N LEU A 110 16.64 5.37 -1.42
CA LEU A 110 17.13 5.94 -2.67
C LEU A 110 17.12 7.48 -2.64
N GLU A 111 16.08 8.08 -2.08
CA GLU A 111 15.97 9.54 -1.87
C GLU A 111 17.14 10.07 -1.02
N GLN A 112 17.42 9.42 0.11
CA GLN A 112 18.54 9.81 0.99
C GLN A 112 19.89 9.71 0.28
N VAL A 113 20.12 8.66 -0.51
CA VAL A 113 21.37 8.50 -1.28
C VAL A 113 21.49 9.59 -2.34
N LEU A 114 20.40 9.90 -3.05
CA LEU A 114 20.37 10.97 -4.06
C LEU A 114 20.63 12.33 -3.44
N GLU A 115 20.03 12.62 -2.29
CA GLU A 115 20.25 13.88 -1.57
C GLU A 115 21.71 14.02 -1.14
N ARG A 116 22.30 12.96 -0.55
CA ARG A 116 23.72 12.92 -0.18
C ARG A 116 24.64 13.17 -1.38
N TRP A 117 24.36 12.53 -2.51
CA TRP A 117 25.16 12.70 -3.72
C TRP A 117 25.00 14.10 -4.34
N ARG A 118 23.79 14.68 -4.32
CA ARG A 118 23.56 16.06 -4.75
C ARG A 118 24.32 17.05 -3.88
N LYS A 119 24.28 16.90 -2.55
CA LYS A 119 25.06 17.73 -1.61
C LYS A 119 26.56 17.63 -1.86
N LYS A 120 27.08 16.41 -2.02
CA LYS A 120 28.50 16.20 -2.37
C LYS A 120 28.86 16.87 -3.69
N GLN A 121 27.97 16.82 -4.68
CA GLN A 121 28.20 17.45 -5.98
C GLN A 121 28.26 18.97 -5.88
N ALA A 122 27.32 19.57 -5.15
CA ALA A 122 27.26 21.00 -4.94
C ALA A 122 28.52 21.48 -4.21
N PHE A 123 28.93 20.77 -3.17
CA PHE A 123 30.16 21.06 -2.44
C PHE A 123 31.41 20.98 -3.32
N GLU A 124 31.56 19.93 -4.13
CA GLU A 124 32.70 19.79 -5.05
C GLU A 124 32.73 20.90 -6.12
N ARG A 125 31.58 21.39 -6.57
CA ARG A 125 31.51 22.53 -7.50
C ARG A 125 31.92 23.82 -6.82
N ALA A 126 31.33 24.14 -5.67
CA ALA A 126 31.65 25.34 -4.88
C ALA A 126 33.15 25.37 -4.51
N ARG A 127 33.73 24.23 -4.11
CA ARG A 127 35.16 24.13 -3.80
C ARG A 127 36.04 24.40 -5.02
N LYS A 128 35.66 23.93 -6.21
CA LYS A 128 36.40 24.19 -7.46
C LYS A 128 36.29 25.66 -7.86
N GLU A 129 35.11 26.25 -7.76
CA GLU A 129 34.88 27.67 -8.05
C GLU A 129 35.67 28.57 -7.09
N GLN A 130 35.66 28.26 -5.79
CA GLN A 130 36.46 28.97 -4.78
C GLN A 130 37.95 28.90 -5.11
N LYS A 131 38.48 27.71 -5.41
CA LYS A 131 39.90 27.57 -5.80
C LYS A 131 40.24 28.38 -7.05
N GLN A 132 39.36 28.39 -8.07
CA GLN A 132 39.58 29.20 -9.26
C GLN A 132 39.63 30.70 -8.95
N ILE A 133 38.77 31.19 -8.06
CA ILE A 133 38.79 32.59 -7.62
C ILE A 133 40.09 32.90 -6.87
N GLU A 134 40.50 32.03 -5.95
CA GLU A 134 41.77 32.16 -5.22
C GLU A 134 42.98 32.19 -6.16
N ASP A 135 43.02 31.30 -7.16
CA ASP A 135 44.07 31.24 -8.17
C ASP A 135 44.14 32.53 -8.99
N ILE A 136 42.99 33.10 -9.39
CA ILE A 136 42.89 34.38 -10.10
C ILE A 136 43.40 35.54 -9.23
N LEU A 137 43.00 35.58 -7.95
CA LEU A 137 43.44 36.61 -7.00
C LEU A 137 44.95 36.53 -6.78
N ASN A 138 45.49 35.34 -6.56
CA ASN A 138 46.92 35.11 -6.39
C ASN A 138 47.73 35.46 -7.65
N ALA A 139 47.21 35.17 -8.84
CA ALA A 139 47.83 35.57 -10.10
C ALA A 139 47.86 37.11 -10.26
N ARG A 140 46.76 37.80 -9.90
CA ARG A 140 46.70 39.27 -9.91
C ARG A 140 47.64 39.89 -8.89
N HIS A 141 47.72 39.33 -7.69
CA HIS A 141 48.62 39.82 -6.64
C HIS A 141 50.08 39.69 -7.07
N ARG A 142 50.49 38.53 -7.60
CA ARG A 142 51.84 38.32 -8.15
C ARG A 142 52.20 39.29 -9.28
N LYS A 143 51.26 39.63 -10.17
CA LYS A 143 51.47 40.64 -11.22
C LYS A 143 51.63 42.08 -10.73
N ARG A 144 51.14 42.41 -9.52
CA ARG A 144 51.29 43.75 -8.92
C ARG A 144 52.54 43.90 -8.04
N ALA A 145 53.15 42.79 -7.66
CA ALA A 145 54.38 42.76 -6.86
C ALA A 145 55.66 42.78 -7.71
N LEU A 146 55.53 42.65 -9.03
CA LEU A 146 56.54 42.94 -10.06
C LEU A 146 56.37 44.38 -10.54
#